data_AF-A0A655QMU1-F1
#
_entry.id   AF-A0A655QMU1-F1
#
_cell.length_a   1.000
_cell.length_b   1.000
_cell.length_c   1.000
_cell.angle_alpha   90.00
_cell.angle_beta   90.00
_cell.angle_gamma   90.00
#
_symmetry.space_group_name_H-M   'P 1'
#
loop_
_entity.id
_entity.type
_entity.pdbx_description
1 polymer ?
#
loop_
_entity_poly.entity_id
_entity_poly.type
_entity_poly.pdbx_seq_one_letter_code
_entity_poly.pdbx_strand_id
1 'polypeptide(L)' 'MIASALFGMAHFAGGPLLMIFAALAGLGYGLVFHFTGRLWVSVGVHFLFNFAHLLFFTYPMLAR' A
#
# COMPACT_ATOMS: atom_id res chain seq x y z
N MET A 1 0.19 -6.94 11.85
CA MET A 1 1.38 -6.13 12.23
C MET A 1 2.67 -6.68 11.63
N ILE A 2 3.05 -7.95 11.88
CA ILE A 2 4.27 -8.54 11.27
C ILE A 2 4.23 -8.49 9.74
N ALA A 3 3.11 -8.91 9.12
CA ALA A 3 2.94 -8.84 7.67
C ALA A 3 3.12 -7.42 7.10
N SER A 4 2.65 -6.39 7.80
CA SER A 4 2.80 -4.99 7.41
C SER A 4 4.27 -4.54 7.47
N ALA A 5 5.02 -4.96 8.50
CA ALA A 5 6.45 -4.67 8.60
C ALA A 5 7.26 -5.39 7.50
N LEU A 6 6.97 -6.67 7.25
CA LEU A 6 7.60 -7.44 6.15
C LEU A 6 7.28 -6.81 4.79
N PHE A 7 6.04 -6.38 4.58
CA PHE A 7 5.63 -5.70 3.36
C PHE A 7 6.40 -4.39 3.16
N GLY A 8 6.56 -3.57 4.20
CA GLY A 8 7.40 -2.38 4.14
C GLY A 8 8.86 -2.70 3.79
N MET A 9 9.45 -3.71 4.44
CA MET A 9 10.84 -4.12 4.16
C MET A 9 11.03 -4.64 2.74
N ALA A 10 10.03 -5.31 2.15
CA ALA A 10 10.08 -5.77 0.77
C ALA A 10 10.20 -4.62 -0.26
N HIS A 11 9.88 -3.38 0.13
CA HIS A 11 9.98 -2.19 -0.72
C HIS A 11 11.32 -1.45 -0.59
N PHE A 12 12.35 -2.10 -0.07
CA PHE A 12 13.68 -1.49 0.15
C PHE A 12 14.28 -0.83 -1.10
N ALA A 13 13.97 -1.34 -2.30
CA ALA A 13 14.47 -0.79 -3.57
C ALA A 13 14.02 0.66 -3.84
N GLY A 14 12.89 1.11 -3.25
CA GLY A 14 12.43 2.51 -3.37
C GLY A 14 12.89 3.42 -2.24
N GLY A 15 13.79 2.95 -1.37
CA GLY A 15 14.39 3.72 -0.29
C GLY A 15 13.59 3.74 1.03
N PRO A 16 14.19 4.28 2.11
CA PRO A 16 13.62 4.19 3.47
C PRO A 16 12.23 4.80 3.61
N LEU A 17 11.98 5.91 2.90
CA LEU A 17 10.68 6.59 2.95
C LEU A 17 9.57 5.71 2.36
N LEU A 18 9.84 5.05 1.22
CA LEU A 18 8.87 4.12 0.64
C LEU A 18 8.62 2.94 1.57
N MET A 19 9.66 2.39 2.22
CA MET A 19 9.50 1.29 3.17
C MET A 19 8.54 1.66 4.31
N ILE A 20 8.68 2.86 4.88
CA ILE A 20 7.81 3.36 5.95
C ILE A 20 6.37 3.50 5.44
N PHE A 21 6.16 4.16 4.30
CA PHE A 21 4.82 4.33 3.74
C PHE A 21 4.17 3.00 3.34
N ALA A 22 4.93 2.07 2.76
CA ALA A 22 4.46 0.73 2.45
C ALA A 22 4.05 -0.01 3.72
N ALA A 23 4.83 0.08 4.81
CA ALA A 23 4.45 -0.53 6.09
C ALA A 23 3.13 0.05 6.66
N LEU A 24 2.95 1.37 6.60
CA LEU A 24 1.73 2.05 7.03
C LEU A 24 0.53 1.66 6.17
N ALA A 25 0.71 1.62 4.85
CA ALA A 25 -0.32 1.16 3.91
C ALA A 25 -0.72 -0.30 4.19
N GLY A 26 0.27 -1.19 4.36
CA GLY A 26 0.08 -2.59 4.74
C GLY A 26 -0.59 -2.78 6.10
N LEU A 27 -0.39 -1.85 7.05
CA LEU A 27 -1.12 -1.84 8.31
C LEU A 27 -2.60 -1.53 8.07
N GLY A 28 -2.90 -0.51 7.27
CA GLY A 28 -4.27 -0.16 6.87
C GLY A 28 -5.00 -1.32 6.19
N TYR A 29 -4.36 -1.98 5.23
CA TYR A 29 -4.95 -3.15 4.55
C TYR A 29 -5.22 -4.31 5.52
N GLY A 30 -4.29 -4.56 6.45
CA GLY A 30 -4.46 -5.55 7.51
C GLY A 30 -5.60 -5.22 8.48
N LEU A 31 -5.79 -3.94 8.82
CA LEU A 31 -6.91 -3.48 9.66
C LEU A 31 -8.25 -3.67 8.95
N VAL A 32 -8.33 -3.37 7.65
CA VAL A 32 -9.53 -3.64 6.84
C VAL A 32 -9.88 -5.13 6.90
N PHE A 33 -8.90 -6.02 6.76
CA PHE A 33 -9.15 -7.46 6.91
C PHE A 33 -9.56 -7.83 8.34
N HIS A 34 -8.91 -7.28 9.36
CA HIS A 34 -9.21 -7.54 10.76
C HIS A 34 -10.67 -7.20 11.12
N PHE A 35 -11.19 -6.07 10.62
CA PHE A 35 -12.57 -5.65 10.92
C PHE A 35 -13.62 -6.32 10.03
N THR A 36 -13.29 -6.68 8.79
CA THR A 36 -14.28 -7.22 7.85
C THR A 36 -14.29 -8.74 7.76
N GLY A 37 -13.19 -9.41 8.16
CA GLY A 37 -12.96 -10.84 7.96
C GLY A 37 -12.87 -11.25 6.48
N ARG A 38 -12.85 -10.29 5.54
CA ARG A 38 -12.98 -10.54 4.10
C ARG A 38 -11.74 -10.09 3.36
N LEU A 39 -10.97 -11.04 2.84
CA LEU A 39 -9.73 -10.77 2.12
C LEU A 39 -9.94 -9.84 0.92
N TRP A 40 -11.02 -10.04 0.14
CA TRP A 40 -11.30 -9.25 -1.06
C TRP A 40 -11.46 -7.75 -0.77
N VAL A 41 -11.95 -7.37 0.42
CA VAL A 41 -12.10 -5.96 0.80
C VAL A 41 -10.72 -5.33 1.00
N SER A 42 -9.81 -6.04 1.67
CA SER A 42 -8.42 -5.62 1.84
C SER A 42 -7.70 -5.48 0.49
N VAL A 43 -7.90 -6.45 -0.42
CA VAL A 43 -7.37 -6.39 -1.79
C VAL A 43 -7.96 -5.20 -2.56
N GLY A 44 -9.26 -4.94 -2.43
CA GLY A 44 -9.92 -3.79 -3.05
C GLY A 44 -9.35 -2.46 -2.59
N VAL A 45 -9.14 -2.29 -1.28
CA VAL A 45 -8.52 -1.07 -0.72
C VAL A 45 -7.07 -0.93 -1.19
N HIS A 46 -6.31 -2.03 -1.21
CA HIS A 46 -4.95 -2.03 -1.76
C HIS A 46 -4.94 -1.59 -3.23
N PHE A 47 -5.79 -2.17 -4.06
CA PHE A 47 -5.90 -1.83 -5.48
C PHE A 47 -6.27 -0.36 -5.69
N LEU A 48 -7.32 0.13 -5.02
CA LEU A 48 -7.78 1.51 -5.17
C LEU A 48 -6.72 2.53 -4.75
N PHE A 49 -5.99 2.25 -3.67
CA PHE A 49 -4.87 3.08 -3.25
C PHE A 49 -3.80 3.20 -4.35
N ASN A 50 -3.33 2.06 -4.87
CA ASN A 50 -2.32 2.04 -5.93
C ASN A 50 -2.84 2.68 -7.23
N PHE A 51 -4.10 2.43 -7.58
CA PHE A 51 -4.73 3.00 -8.76
C PHE A 51 -4.84 4.52 -8.67
N ALA A 52 -5.22 5.06 -7.52
CA ALA A 52 -5.21 6.50 -7.28
C ALA A 52 -3.79 7.10 -7.38
N HIS A 53 -2.79 6.42 -6.82
CA HIS A 53 -1.38 6.82 -6.97
C HIS A 53 -0.96 6.89 -8.44
N LEU A 54 -1.30 5.86 -9.21
CA LEU A 54 -0.98 5.78 -10.62
C LEU A 54 -1.68 6.88 -11.45
N LEU A 55 -2.99 7.08 -11.25
CA LEU A 55 -3.78 8.07 -12.00
C LEU A 55 -3.39 9.51 -11.67
N PHE A 56 -3.16 9.83 -10.40
CA PHE A 56 -3.02 11.22 -9.95
C PHE A 56 -1.58 11.68 -9.72
N PHE A 57 -0.64 10.75 -9.55
CA PHE A 57 0.75 11.10 -9.23
C PHE A 57 1.72 10.55 -10.26
N THR A 58 1.71 9.25 -10.54
CA THR A 58 2.71 8.64 -11.44
C THR A 58 2.58 9.14 -12.88
N TYR A 59 1.39 9.03 -13.50
CA TYR A 59 1.22 9.50 -14.87
C TYR A 59 1.29 11.02 -15.02
N PRO A 60 0.67 11.83 -14.13
CA PRO A 60 0.82 13.28 -14.20
C PRO A 60 2.25 13.78 -14.01
N MET A 61 3.11 13.05 -13.29
CA MET A 61 4.54 13.38 -13.24
C MET A 61 5.29 12.98 -14.50
N LEU A 62 4.93 11.87 -15.15
CA LEU A 62 5.56 11.43 -16.40
C LEU A 62 5.17 12.29 -17.61
N ALA A 63 3.97 12.88 -17.58
CA ALA A 63 3.49 13.79 -18.63
C ALA A 63 4.02 15.22 -18.51
N ARG A 64 4.87 15.50 -17.51
CA ARG A 64 5.54 16.79 -17.29
C ARG A 64 7.02 16.65 -17.64
#